data_AF-A0A7L9WTL8-F1
#
_entry.id   AF-A0A7L9WTL8-F1
#
_cell.length_a   1.000
_cell.length_b   1.000
_cell.length_c   1.000
_cell.angle_alpha   90.00
_cell.angle_beta   90.00
_cell.angle_gamma   90.00
#
_symmetry.space_group_name_H-M   'P 1'
#
loop_
_entity.id
_entity.type
_entity.pdbx_description
1 polymer ?
#
loop_
_entity_poly.entity_id
_entity_poly.type
_entity_poly.pdbx_seq_one_letter_code
_entity_poly.pdbx_strand_id
1 'polypeptide(L)'
;MTLDALHNRLAAFLTNLECLDTAGQRDALVSEIVETGGRYDAPPETPHALHLFEISLHGISASGRDEADAFRAWKRTAHKITFEGASAEA
;
A
#
# COMPACT_ATOMS: atom_id res chain seq x y z
N MET A 1 -6.74 4.89 16.96
CA MET A 1 -5.80 5.71 16.17
C MET A 1 -6.62 6.60 15.28
N THR A 2 -6.44 7.92 15.35
CA THR A 2 -7.13 8.90 14.51
C THR A 2 -6.62 8.78 13.07
N LEU A 3 -7.50 8.99 12.07
CA LEU A 3 -7.13 8.95 10.64
C LEU A 3 -5.92 9.86 10.33
N ASP A 4 -5.81 10.97 11.04
CA ASP A 4 -4.71 11.93 10.94
C ASP A 4 -3.31 11.29 11.15
N ALA A 5 -3.16 10.47 12.19
CA ALA A 5 -1.89 9.80 12.48
C ALA A 5 -1.54 8.75 11.40
N LEU A 6 -2.55 8.15 10.76
CA LEU A 6 -2.36 7.20 9.66
C LEU A 6 -1.97 7.92 8.37
N HIS A 7 -2.60 9.07 8.07
CA HIS A 7 -2.25 9.89 6.91
C HIS A 7 -0.84 10.46 7.01
N ASN A 8 -0.44 10.95 8.18
CA ASN A 8 0.90 11.51 8.37
C ASN A 8 1.99 10.42 8.22
N ARG A 9 1.73 9.22 8.74
CA ARG A 9 2.64 8.07 8.56
C ARG A 9 2.68 7.59 7.11
N LEU A 10 1.54 7.53 6.43
CA LEU A 10 1.46 7.16 5.00
C LEU A 10 2.22 8.16 4.12
N ALA A 11 2.09 9.47 4.37
CA ALA A 11 2.81 10.50 3.64
C ALA A 11 4.33 10.37 3.82
N ALA A 12 4.79 10.21 5.07
CA ALA A 12 6.20 9.99 5.36
C ALA A 12 6.73 8.70 4.71
N PHE A 13 5.93 7.63 4.72
CA PHE A 13 6.26 6.36 4.09
C PHE A 13 6.35 6.48 2.56
N LEU A 14 5.41 7.18 1.92
CA LEU A 14 5.44 7.44 0.47
C LEU A 14 6.69 8.24 0.07
N THR A 15 7.06 9.28 0.83
CA THR A 15 8.30 10.04 0.60
C THR A 15 9.54 9.15 0.72
N ASN A 16 9.56 8.24 1.70
CA ASN A 16 10.65 7.26 1.83
C ASN A 16 10.70 6.30 0.64
N LEU A 17 9.54 5.82 0.17
CA LEU A 17 9.45 4.97 -1.02
C LEU A 17 9.97 5.66 -2.29
N GLU A 18 9.74 6.96 -2.47
CA GLU A 18 10.24 7.71 -3.64
C GLU A 18 11.78 7.81 -3.67
N CYS A 19 12.44 7.70 -2.51
CA CYS A 19 13.89 7.68 -2.39
C CYS A 19 14.49 6.30 -2.73
N LEU A 20 13.68 5.23 -2.70
CA LEU A 20 14.13 3.85 -2.87
C LEU A 20 13.92 3.35 -4.31
N ASP A 21 14.84 2.49 -4.77
CA ASP A 21 14.66 1.69 -5.97
C ASP A 21 13.51 0.70 -5.84
N THR A 22 13.00 0.20 -6.97
CA THR A 22 11.86 -0.74 -7.03
C THR A 22 12.00 -1.94 -6.07
N ALA A 23 13.21 -2.48 -5.91
CA ALA A 23 13.47 -3.57 -4.96
C ALA A 23 13.37 -3.11 -3.49
N GLY A 24 13.93 -1.94 -3.16
CA GLY A 24 13.86 -1.36 -1.83
C GLY A 24 12.45 -0.90 -1.48
N GLN A 25 11.67 -0.42 -2.45
CA GLN A 25 10.26 -0.08 -2.27
C GLN A 25 9.44 -1.30 -1.83
N ARG A 26 9.72 -2.45 -2.43
CA ARG A 26 9.04 -3.70 -2.11
C ARG A 26 9.41 -4.18 -0.71
N ASP A 27 10.70 -4.15 -0.37
CA ASP A 27 11.20 -4.52 0.96
C ASP A 27 10.61 -3.62 2.06
N ALA A 28 10.63 -2.30 1.86
CA ALA A 28 10.04 -1.33 2.77
C ALA A 28 8.53 -1.53 2.95
N LEU A 29 7.80 -1.86 1.89
CA LEU A 29 6.37 -2.17 1.97
C LEU A 29 6.11 -3.45 2.77
N VAL A 30 6.88 -4.50 2.54
CA VAL A 30 6.75 -5.74 3.32
C VAL A 30 7.08 -5.49 4.79
N SER A 31 8.14 -4.75 5.09
CA SER A 31 8.49 -4.35 6.47
C SER A 31 7.34 -3.57 7.11
N GLU A 32 6.82 -2.54 6.45
CA GLU A 32 5.74 -1.72 7.00
C GLU A 32 4.44 -2.54 7.18
N ILE A 33 4.13 -3.48 6.27
CA ILE A 33 3.01 -4.42 6.44
C ILE A 33 3.18 -5.26 7.70
N VAL A 34 4.38 -5.78 7.95
CA VAL A 34 4.68 -6.55 9.17
C VAL A 34 4.59 -5.67 10.42
N GLU A 35 5.10 -4.43 10.35
CA GLU A 35 5.16 -3.51 11.49
C GLU A 35 3.81 -2.86 11.84
N THR A 36 2.96 -2.60 10.86
CA THR A 36 1.63 -1.99 11.07
C THR A 36 0.50 -3.02 11.12
N GLY A 37 0.79 -4.28 10.84
CA GLY A 37 -0.22 -5.34 10.75
C GLY A 37 -1.08 -5.23 9.50
N GLY A 38 -0.50 -4.78 8.38
CA GLY A 38 -1.13 -4.84 7.08
C GLY A 38 -1.41 -6.28 6.63
N ARG A 39 -2.17 -6.43 5.55
CA ARG A 39 -2.45 -7.72 4.91
C ARG A 39 -1.76 -7.78 3.56
N TYR A 40 -0.98 -8.82 3.35
CA TYR A 40 -0.45 -9.20 2.04
C TYR A 40 -0.97 -10.60 1.72
N ASP A 41 -1.93 -10.69 0.81
CA ASP A 41 -2.55 -11.94 0.39
C ASP A 41 -2.08 -12.24 -1.04
N ALA A 42 -1.16 -13.20 -1.14
CA ALA A 42 -0.71 -13.73 -2.42
C ALA A 42 -1.71 -14.81 -2.89
N PRO A 43 -2.04 -14.86 -4.19
CA PRO A 43 -2.93 -15.88 -4.70
C PRO A 43 -2.33 -17.28 -4.49
N PRO A 44 -3.14 -18.28 -4.10
CA PRO A 44 -2.67 -19.66 -4.02
C PRO A 44 -2.31 -20.17 -5.42
N GLU A 45 -1.26 -20.99 -5.52
CA GLU A 45 -0.75 -21.60 -6.78
C GLU A 45 -1.75 -22.56 -7.48
N THR A 46 -3.02 -22.51 -7.10
CA THR A 46 -4.08 -23.36 -7.65
C THR A 46 -4.63 -22.79 -8.96
N PRO A 47 -4.74 -23.62 -10.02
CA PRO A 47 -5.07 -23.18 -11.39
C PRO A 47 -6.52 -22.67 -11.60
N HIS A 48 -7.36 -22.69 -10.56
CA HIS A 48 -8.77 -22.25 -10.61
C HIS A 48 -9.07 -21.03 -9.75
N ALA A 49 -8.06 -20.41 -9.14
CA ALA A 49 -8.26 -19.20 -8.37
C ALA A 49 -8.36 -17.99 -9.31
N LEU A 50 -9.55 -17.38 -9.41
CA LEU A 50 -9.77 -16.04 -9.98
C LEU A 50 -9.16 -14.92 -9.12
N HIS A 51 -8.25 -15.26 -8.19
CA HIS A 51 -7.81 -14.33 -7.14
C HIS A 51 -6.65 -13.45 -7.62
N LEU A 52 -6.86 -12.15 -7.42
CA LEU A 52 -5.88 -11.09 -7.59
C LEU A 52 -5.02 -11.01 -6.32
N PHE A 53 -3.76 -10.58 -6.45
CA PHE A 53 -2.95 -10.17 -5.31
C PHE A 53 -3.67 -9.06 -4.56
N GLU A 54 -3.83 -9.19 -3.24
CA GLU A 54 -4.46 -8.17 -2.41
C GLU A 54 -3.45 -7.61 -1.40
N ILE A 55 -3.32 -6.29 -1.40
CA ILE A 55 -2.47 -5.55 -0.48
C ILE A 55 -3.38 -4.60 0.31
N SER A 56 -3.42 -4.77 1.62
CA SER A 56 -4.10 -3.85 2.54
C SER A 56 -3.08 -3.24 3.50
N LEU A 57 -2.81 -1.94 3.37
CA LEU A 57 -1.86 -1.22 4.21
C LEU A 57 -2.36 0.19 4.50
N HIS A 58 -2.21 0.67 5.73
CA HIS A 58 -2.71 1.99 6.20
C HIS A 58 -4.22 2.24 5.94
N GLY A 59 -5.04 1.18 5.94
CA GLY A 59 -6.48 1.28 5.64
C GLY A 59 -6.80 1.37 4.15
N ILE A 60 -5.79 1.22 3.28
CA ILE A 60 -5.93 1.21 1.83
C ILE A 60 -5.82 -0.23 1.36
N SER A 61 -6.89 -0.75 0.79
CA SER A 61 -6.91 -2.04 0.09
C SER A 61 -6.80 -1.83 -1.41
N ALA A 62 -5.91 -2.59 -2.04
CA ALA A 62 -5.76 -2.64 -3.49
C ALA A 62 -5.55 -4.06 -3.94
N SER A 63 -6.07 -4.38 -5.10
CA SER A 63 -5.89 -5.68 -5.73
C SER A 63 -5.35 -5.54 -7.15
N GLY A 64 -4.57 -6.53 -7.59
CA GLY A 64 -3.96 -6.53 -8.91
C GLY A 64 -3.68 -7.94 -9.41
N ARG A 65 -3.52 -8.08 -10.73
CA ARG A 65 -3.33 -9.41 -11.35
C ARG A 65 -2.02 -10.08 -10.94
N ASP A 66 -1.02 -9.25 -10.64
CA ASP A 66 0.32 -9.61 -10.22
C ASP A 66 0.73 -8.69 -9.07
N GLU A 67 1.72 -9.09 -8.26
CA GLU A 67 2.23 -8.29 -7.14
C GLU A 67 2.58 -6.85 -7.56
N ALA A 68 3.25 -6.68 -8.70
CA ALA A 68 3.62 -5.37 -9.22
C ALA A 68 2.40 -4.51 -9.59
N ASP A 69 1.32 -5.13 -10.08
CA ASP A 69 0.09 -4.44 -10.44
C ASP A 69 -0.68 -4.03 -9.18
N ALA A 70 -0.79 -4.92 -8.20
CA ALA A 70 -1.39 -4.63 -6.90
C ALA A 70 -0.63 -3.50 -6.17
N PHE A 71 0.71 -3.53 -6.23
CA PHE A 71 1.56 -2.48 -5.67
C PHE A 71 1.34 -1.12 -6.34
N ARG A 72 1.26 -1.10 -7.68
CA ARG A 72 0.97 0.12 -8.45
C ARG A 72 -0.42 0.67 -8.15
N ALA A 73 -1.42 -0.20 -8.04
CA ALA A 73 -2.78 0.16 -7.67
C ALA A 73 -2.82 0.74 -6.26
N TRP A 74 -2.16 0.09 -5.29
CA TRP A 74 -2.04 0.58 -3.92
C TRP A 74 -1.37 1.94 -3.87
N LYS A 75 -0.21 2.11 -4.52
CA LYS A 75 0.54 3.37 -4.54
C LYS A 75 -0.29 4.53 -5.13
N ARG A 76 -1.06 4.26 -6.20
CA ARG A 76 -1.95 5.27 -6.79
C ARG A 76 -3.05 5.70 -5.81
N THR A 77 -3.68 4.75 -5.13
CA THR A 77 -4.72 5.04 -4.14
C THR A 77 -4.16 5.76 -2.92
N ALA A 78 -2.98 5.34 -2.43
CA ALA A 78 -2.24 6.01 -1.37
C ALA A 78 -1.94 7.46 -1.70
N HIS A 79 -1.43 7.73 -2.90
CA HIS A 79 -1.18 9.10 -3.35
C HIS A 79 -2.46 9.94 -3.45
N LYS A 80 -3.58 9.32 -3.87
CA LYS A 80 -4.89 9.99 -3.94
C LYS A 80 -5.39 10.39 -2.55
N ILE A 81 -5.33 9.48 -1.58
CA ILE A 81 -5.82 9.69 -0.22
C ILE A 81 -4.95 10.70 0.53
N THR A 82 -3.63 10.64 0.37
CA THR A 82 -2.72 11.66 0.92
C THR A 82 -3.03 13.05 0.38
N PHE A 83 -3.36 13.16 -0.91
CA PHE A 83 -3.72 14.43 -1.53
C PHE A 83 -5.11 14.93 -1.09
N GLU A 84 -6.11 14.04 -1.00
CA GLU A 84 -7.47 14.38 -0.54
C GLU A 84 -7.51 14.72 0.96
N GLY A 85 -6.70 14.04 1.79
CA GLY A 85 -6.56 14.32 3.22
C GLY A 85 -5.98 15.71 3.49
N ALA A 86 -5.00 16.15 2.69
CA ALA A 86 -4.44 17.50 2.77
C ALA A 86 -5.42 18.61 2.36
N SER A 87 -6.47 18.28 1.59
CA SER A 87 -7.46 19.25 1.10
C SER A 87 -8.70 19.37 1.99
N ALA A 88 -8.89 18.45 2.95
CA ALA A 88 -10.05 18.44 3.85
C ALA A 88 -9.85 19.30 5.13
N GLU A 89 -8.65 19.87 5.32
CA GLU A 89 -8.30 20.72 6.47
C GLU A 89 -8.20 22.22 6.16
N ALA A 90 -8.65 22.66 4.97
CA ALA A 90 -8.62 24.06 4.54
C ALA A 90 -9.93 24.82 4.79
#